data_AF-A0AAJ2NSV1-F1
#
_entry.id   AF-A0AAJ2NSV1-F1
#
_cell.length_a   1.000
_cell.length_b   1.000
_cell.length_c   1.000
_cell.angle_alpha   90.00
_cell.angle_beta   90.00
_cell.angle_gamma   90.00
#
_symmetry.space_group_name_H-M   'P 1'
#
loop_
_entity.id
_entity.type
_entity.pdbx_description
1 polymer ?
#
loop_
_entity_poly.entity_id
_entity_poly.type
_entity_poly.pdbx_seq_one_letter_code
_entity_poly.pdbx_strand_id
1 'polypeptide(L)'
;YQSVWDTPAKWLGVSMGHLKKGYVADLNFFKADVGTLPMYHAPLHTLLSMSSRHIQHVMCDGKWRLWNQQILDFDEDGFKSEYKKAIKTL
;
A
#
# COMPACT_ATOMS: atom_id res chain seq x y z
N TYR A 1 2.15 23.07 -5.57
CA TYR A 1 1.79 22.05 -4.56
C TYR A 1 2.97 21.11 -4.37
N GLN A 2 3.67 21.21 -3.25
CA GLN A 2 4.70 20.24 -2.89
C GLN A 2 3.96 19.00 -2.37
N SER A 3 4.15 17.86 -3.05
CA SER A 3 3.49 16.60 -2.69
C SER A 3 4.10 16.07 -1.41
N VAL A 4 3.38 16.06 -0.29
CA VAL A 4 3.87 15.45 0.97
C VAL A 4 4.20 13.96 0.80
N TRP A 5 3.69 13.33 -0.26
CA TRP A 5 3.83 11.91 -0.57
C TRP A 5 5.22 11.53 -1.08
N ASP A 6 6.02 12.49 -1.56
CA ASP A 6 7.38 12.23 -2.06
C ASP A 6 8.48 12.53 -1.02
N THR A 7 8.11 13.13 0.12
CA THR A 7 9.06 13.53 1.17
C THR A 7 9.90 12.36 1.68
N PRO A 8 9.33 11.17 1.97
CA PRO A 8 10.13 10.02 2.39
C PRO A 8 11.10 9.55 1.29
N ALA A 9 10.64 9.51 0.04
CA ALA A 9 11.47 9.10 -1.10
C ALA A 9 12.65 10.07 -1.32
N LYS A 10 12.41 11.38 -1.16
CA LYS A 10 13.48 12.40 -1.20
C LYS A 10 14.50 12.21 -0.10
N TRP A 11 14.06 11.97 1.14
CA TRP A 11 14.96 11.72 2.27
C TRP A 11 15.80 10.46 2.09
N LEU A 12 15.23 9.43 1.47
CA LEU A 12 15.91 8.19 1.16
C LEU A 12 16.75 8.25 -0.14
N GLY A 13 16.69 9.36 -0.89
CA GLY A 13 17.41 9.51 -2.16
C GLY A 13 16.93 8.57 -3.27
N VAL A 14 15.68 8.12 -3.23
CA VAL A 14 15.10 7.18 -4.21
C VAL A 14 14.07 7.83 -5.13
N SER A 15 14.00 7.37 -6.37
CA SER A 15 13.08 7.89 -7.39
C SER A 15 11.69 7.21 -7.32
N MET A 16 10.97 7.42 -6.23
CA MET A 16 9.67 6.82 -5.94
C MET A 16 8.64 7.86 -5.45
N GLY A 17 7.40 7.44 -5.19
CA GLY A 17 6.36 8.30 -4.59
C GLY A 17 5.61 9.22 -5.56
N HIS A 18 5.73 8.99 -6.88
CA HIS A 18 5.01 9.75 -7.90
C HIS A 18 4.41 8.87 -8.99
N LEU A 19 3.17 9.18 -9.37
CA LEU A 19 2.54 8.64 -10.58
C LEU A 19 2.90 9.51 -11.79
N LYS A 20 4.12 9.34 -12.32
CA LYS A 20 4.64 10.08 -13.49
C LYS A 20 5.51 9.17 -14.36
N LYS A 21 5.59 9.45 -15.66
CA LYS A 21 6.48 8.73 -16.57
C LYS A 21 7.93 8.84 -16.10
N GLY A 22 8.67 7.72 -16.14
CA GLY A 22 10.07 7.64 -15.70
C GLY A 22 10.24 7.31 -14.22
N TYR A 23 9.16 7.20 -13.44
CA TYR A 23 9.20 6.68 -12.07
C TYR A 23 8.90 5.19 -12.04
N VAL A 24 9.32 4.52 -10.95
CA VAL A 24 9.04 3.10 -10.71
C VAL A 24 7.53 2.88 -10.59
N ALA A 25 7.05 1.77 -11.14
CA ALA A 25 5.65 1.37 -11.07
C ALA A 25 5.30 0.74 -9.71
N ASP A 26 5.30 1.57 -8.67
CA ASP A 26 4.87 1.22 -7.32
C ASP A 26 3.49 1.81 -7.05
N LEU A 27 2.47 0.94 -6.95
CA LEU A 27 1.07 1.33 -6.93
C LEU A 27 0.30 0.58 -5.85
N ASN A 28 -0.55 1.31 -5.13
CA ASN A 28 -1.53 0.75 -4.21
C ASN A 28 -2.94 0.96 -4.79
N PHE A 29 -3.70 -0.12 -4.90
CA PHE A 29 -5.08 -0.11 -5.38
C PHE A 29 -6.00 -0.32 -4.19
N PHE A 30 -6.94 0.60 -3.98
CA PHE A 30 -7.89 0.54 -2.88
C PHE A 30 -9.26 0.12 -3.39
N LYS A 31 -9.95 -0.73 -2.64
CA LYS A 31 -11.37 -0.97 -2.88
C LYS A 31 -12.15 0.20 -2.30
N ALA A 32 -12.76 0.99 -3.17
CA ALA A 32 -13.65 2.06 -2.73
C ALA A 32 -14.93 1.44 -2.17
N ASP A 33 -15.07 1.42 -0.84
CA ASP A 33 -16.34 1.13 -0.19
C ASP A 33 -17.08 2.46 0.03
N VAL A 34 -17.84 2.88 -0.98
CA VAL A 34 -18.50 4.18 -1.00
C VAL A 34 -19.85 4.07 -0.29
N GLY A 35 -19.80 3.76 1.01
CA GLY A 35 -20.94 3.83 1.92
C GLY A 35 -21.31 5.29 2.20
N THR A 36 -22.26 5.82 1.41
CA THR A 36 -23.17 6.94 1.70
C THR A 36 -22.59 8.17 2.42
N LEU A 37 -22.28 9.24 1.69
CA LEU A 37 -22.54 10.66 2.01
C LEU A 37 -21.81 11.56 0.97
N PRO A 38 -22.34 12.76 0.63
CA PRO A 38 -21.69 13.65 -0.32
C PRO A 38 -20.40 14.23 0.30
N MET A 39 -19.25 13.77 -0.17
CA MET A 39 -17.95 14.28 0.25
C MET A 39 -17.44 15.36 -0.71
N TYR A 40 -17.21 16.56 -0.20
CA TYR A 40 -16.39 17.57 -0.89
C TYR A 40 -14.97 17.01 -1.00
N HIS A 41 -14.39 16.95 -2.21
CA HIS A 41 -13.11 16.27 -2.49
C HIS A 41 -13.06 14.77 -2.13
N ALA A 42 -14.11 14.02 -2.51
CA ALA A 42 -14.26 12.58 -2.25
C ALA A 42 -12.96 11.74 -2.37
N PRO A 43 -12.10 11.85 -3.41
CA PRO A 43 -10.94 10.95 -3.53
C PRO A 43 -9.89 11.11 -2.44
N LEU A 44 -9.61 12.35 -2.00
CA LEU A 44 -8.58 12.61 -0.97
C LEU A 44 -9.09 12.22 0.41
N HIS A 45 -10.35 12.54 0.71
CA HIS A 45 -10.99 12.14 1.97
C HIS A 45 -11.12 10.61 2.08
N THR A 46 -11.48 9.95 0.97
CA THR A 46 -11.48 8.49 0.89
C THR A 46 -10.09 7.91 1.14
N LEU A 47 -9.03 8.46 0.54
CA LEU A 47 -7.67 7.97 0.78
C LEU A 47 -7.22 8.14 2.24
N LEU A 48 -7.52 9.30 2.85
CA LEU A 48 -7.10 9.60 4.23
C LEU A 48 -7.93 8.86 5.29
N SER A 49 -9.16 8.44 4.98
CA SER A 49 -10.02 7.65 5.88
C SER A 49 -9.80 6.14 5.74
N MET A 50 -9.14 5.69 4.67
CA MET A 50 -8.86 4.28 4.42
C MET A 50 -7.70 3.77 5.29
N SER A 51 -7.93 2.64 5.95
CA SER A 51 -6.89 1.84 6.59
C SER A 51 -6.26 0.83 5.61
N SER A 52 -5.14 0.22 6.01
CA SER A 52 -4.45 -0.82 5.22
C SER A 52 -5.34 -1.99 4.81
N ARG A 53 -6.45 -2.26 5.52
CA ARG A 53 -7.42 -3.31 5.17
C ARG A 53 -8.19 -3.04 3.87
N HIS A 54 -8.19 -1.80 3.39
CA HIS A 54 -8.86 -1.42 2.15
C HIS A 54 -7.96 -1.58 0.91
N ILE A 55 -6.67 -1.89 1.10
CA ILE A 55 -5.76 -2.19 -0.01
C ILE A 55 -6.15 -3.53 -0.62
N GLN A 56 -6.49 -3.53 -1.90
CA GLN A 56 -6.95 -4.71 -2.63
C GLN A 56 -5.83 -5.31 -3.49
N HIS A 57 -4.98 -4.47 -4.07
CA HIS A 57 -3.83 -4.89 -4.88
C HIS A 57 -2.62 -4.00 -4.60
N VAL A 58 -1.43 -4.59 -4.68
CA VAL A 58 -0.15 -3.87 -4.60
C VAL A 58 0.73 -4.30 -5.76
N MET A 59 1.26 -3.32 -6.47
CA MET A 59 2.31 -3.50 -7.46
C MET A 59 3.60 -2.86 -6.93
N CYS A 60 4.71 -3.58 -7.05
CA CYS A 60 6.04 -3.06 -6.74
C CYS A 60 6.98 -3.37 -7.91
N ASP A 61 7.69 -2.37 -8.41
CA ASP A 61 8.59 -2.49 -9.57
C ASP A 61 7.90 -3.14 -10.78
N GLY A 62 6.65 -2.74 -11.04
CA GLY A 62 5.85 -3.27 -12.15
C GLY A 62 5.36 -4.71 -11.96
N LYS A 63 5.64 -5.35 -10.82
CA LYS A 63 5.23 -6.73 -10.51
C LYS A 63 4.13 -6.72 -9.46
N TRP A 64 3.09 -7.52 -9.69
CA TRP A 64 2.08 -7.77 -8.66
C TRP A 64 2.73 -8.45 -7.46
N ARG A 65 2.51 -7.90 -6.27
CA ARG A 65 2.96 -8.46 -4.99
C ARG A 65 1.79 -8.84 -4.09
N LEU A 66 0.68 -8.15 -4.22
CA LEU A 66 -0.57 -8.48 -3.57
C LEU A 66 -1.70 -8.40 -4.59
N TRP A 67 -2.52 -9.44 -4.66
CA TRP A 67 -3.67 -9.51 -5.57
C TRP A 67 -4.88 -10.06 -4.81
N ASN A 68 -6.00 -9.34 -4.83
CA ASN A 68 -7.20 -9.71 -4.07
C ASN A 68 -6.91 -10.01 -2.59
N GLN A 69 -6.09 -9.15 -1.95
CA GLN A 69 -5.64 -9.32 -0.56
C GLN A 69 -4.82 -10.59 -0.28
N GLN A 70 -4.29 -11.25 -1.30
CA GLN A 70 -3.36 -12.37 -1.15
C GLN A 70 -1.96 -11.92 -1.58
N ILE A 71 -0.97 -12.12 -0.70
CA ILE A 71 0.43 -11.89 -1.05
C ILE A 71 0.87 -12.98 -2.01
N LEU A 72 1.39 -12.59 -3.17
CA LEU A 72 1.88 -13.52 -4.16
C LEU A 72 3.26 -14.06 -3.72
N ASP A 73 3.48 -15.36 -3.93
CA ASP A 73 4.74 -16.05 -3.65
C ASP A 73 5.20 -15.98 -2.18
N PHE A 74 4.26 -15.90 -1.23
CA PHE A 74 4.54 -15.83 0.21
C PHE A 74 3.68 -16.81 1.01
N ASP A 75 4.32 -17.65 1.83
CA ASP A 75 3.65 -18.52 2.79
C ASP A 75 3.31 -17.74 4.08
N GLU A 76 2.13 -17.13 4.08
CA GLU A 76 1.68 -16.31 5.21
C GLU A 76 1.48 -17.13 6.49
N ASP A 77 1.02 -18.37 6.39
CA ASP A 77 0.75 -19.22 7.54
C ASP A 77 2.04 -19.77 8.16
N GLY A 78 2.99 -20.19 7.31
CA GLY A 78 4.34 -20.54 7.74
C GLY A 78 5.02 -19.37 8.46
N PHE A 79 4.96 -18.17 7.87
CA PHE A 79 5.53 -16.96 8.50
C PHE A 79 4.90 -16.66 9.86
N LYS A 80 3.57 -16.70 9.97
CA LYS A 80 2.85 -16.51 11.25
C LYS A 80 3.27 -17.52 12.30
N SER A 81 3.48 -18.78 11.90
CA SER A 81 3.93 -19.86 12.79
C SER A 81 5.34 -19.57 13.33
N GLU A 82 6.29 -19.25 12.45
CA GLU A 82 7.66 -18.92 12.83
C GLU A 82 7.74 -17.68 13.72
N TYR A 83 6.98 -16.62 13.38
CA TYR A 83 6.89 -15.40 14.19
C TYR A 83 6.41 -15.69 15.62
N LYS A 84 5.38 -16.53 15.79
CA LYS A 84 4.88 -16.94 17.11
C LYS A 84 5.92 -17.72 17.92
N LYS A 85 6.74 -18.55 17.27
CA LYS A 85 7.84 -19.28 17.94
C LYS A 85 8.92 -18.32 18.43
N ALA A 86 9.32 -17.36 17.58
CA ALA A 86 10.34 -16.38 17.91
C ALA A 86 9.94 -15.52 19.14
N ILE A 87 8.69 -15.04 19.19
CA ILE A 87 8.22 -14.24 20.34
C ILE A 87 8.19 -15.05 21.63
N LYS A 88 7.79 -16.33 21.60
CA LYS A 88 7.76 -17.17 22.81
C LYS A 88 9.14 -17.46 23.40
N THR A 89 10.20 -17.20 22.63
CA THR A 89 11.59 -17.43 23.02
C THR A 89 12.25 -16.17 23.58
N LEU A 90 11.58 -15.00 23.47
CA LEU A 90 11.95 -13.73 24.10
C LEU A 90 11.29 -13.59 25.48
#